data_AF-A0A1M5WYM8-F1
#
_entry.id   AF-A0A1M5WYM8-F1
#
_cell.length_a   1.000
_cell.length_b   1.000
_cell.length_c   1.000
_cell.angle_alpha   90.00
_cell.angle_beta   90.00
_cell.angle_gamma   90.00
#
_symmetry.space_group_name_H-M   'P 1'
#
loop_
_entity.id
_entity.type
_entity.pdbx_description
1 polymer ?
#
loop_
_entity_poly.entity_id
_entity_poly.type
_entity_poly.pdbx_seq_one_letter_code
_entity_poly.pdbx_strand_id
1 'polypeptide(L)'
;MSMIKKYVLINIVLSFIFTGFIFVSCKEEKKVDSLDIEKQFLAQNGLDSDKSINQDLRIILEKLNSLNSKAFNKKLKLAQDYNPEDPNEILVIPYSSTRENNYSEGFSDIKNQLILLNIPSIRNFTAKNALSGEESLLPVVELIILHEIGHFILGKEGSFDENTITVSHTMMEKTQPEFITTLKKIELDADSLAIDLLKKGLKQKNNFADISNDLQLLLPGLQFQMFGNRLPDSWFLGGNQILHDPSINYPNMELRVMFMNYFLYPTEERKLQIQEYLYNRTVTPIHLQEFTPQIYQGEKDKSKWNLSD
;
A
#
# COMPACT_ATOMS: atom_id res chain seq x y z
N MET A 1 30.72 -57.50 51.06
CA MET A 1 30.93 -56.09 50.65
C MET A 1 31.48 -56.05 49.22
N SER A 2 30.60 -56.17 48.22
CA SER A 2 30.99 -56.10 46.80
C SER A 2 29.74 -55.80 46.00
N MET A 3 29.47 -54.52 45.74
CA MET A 3 28.52 -54.06 44.70
C MET A 3 28.73 -52.60 44.29
N ILE A 4 29.63 -51.83 44.91
CA ILE A 4 29.78 -50.40 44.59
C ILE A 4 30.76 -50.14 43.43
N LYS A 5 31.57 -51.13 43.01
CA LYS A 5 32.62 -50.90 41.99
C LYS A 5 32.21 -51.12 40.52
N LYS A 6 30.98 -51.57 40.22
CA LYS A 6 30.56 -51.85 38.82
C LYS A 6 29.79 -50.72 38.12
N TYR A 7 29.27 -49.74 38.87
CA TYR A 7 28.42 -48.68 38.28
C TYR A 7 29.15 -47.36 37.98
N VAL A 8 30.41 -47.20 38.42
CA VAL A 8 31.18 -45.98 38.15
C VAL A 8 31.80 -46.00 36.75
N LEU A 9 32.11 -47.17 36.20
CA LEU A 9 32.77 -47.28 34.89
C LEU A 9 31.82 -47.06 33.70
N ILE A 10 30.52 -47.33 33.86
CA ILE A 10 29.54 -47.23 32.76
C ILE A 10 29.14 -45.76 32.51
N ASN A 11 29.12 -44.92 33.55
CA ASN A 11 28.79 -43.50 33.39
C ASN A 11 29.91 -42.65 32.78
N ILE A 12 31.17 -43.09 32.87
CA ILE A 12 32.31 -42.36 32.28
C ILE A 12 32.41 -42.63 30.77
N VAL A 13 32.05 -43.84 30.31
CA VAL A 13 32.06 -44.18 28.87
C VAL A 13 30.88 -43.54 28.13
N LEU A 14 29.70 -43.43 28.75
CA LEU A 14 28.56 -42.71 28.16
C LEU A 14 28.77 -41.19 28.10
N SER A 15 29.53 -40.61 29.03
CA SER A 15 29.84 -39.17 29.00
C SER A 15 30.89 -38.79 27.94
N PHE A 16 31.65 -39.76 27.41
CA PHE A 16 32.59 -39.54 26.30
C PHE A 16 32.01 -39.83 24.92
N ILE A 17 30.93 -40.63 24.83
CA ILE A 17 30.20 -40.82 23.56
C ILE A 17 29.27 -39.64 23.28
N PHE A 18 28.79 -38.93 24.32
CA PHE A 18 27.96 -37.74 24.13
C PHE A 18 28.74 -36.44 23.81
N THR A 19 30.05 -36.41 24.05
CA THR A 19 30.92 -35.29 23.65
C THR A 19 31.64 -35.53 22.31
N GLY A 20 31.48 -36.71 21.71
CA GLY A 20 32.08 -37.10 20.42
C GLY A 20 31.23 -36.81 19.16
N PHE A 21 30.00 -36.31 19.32
CA PHE A 21 29.11 -35.93 18.20
C PHE A 21 28.78 -34.43 18.19
N ILE A 22 29.68 -33.60 18.71
CA ILE A 22 29.77 -32.18 18.31
C ILE A 22 30.85 -32.08 17.21
N PHE A 23 30.82 -33.00 16.25
CA PHE A 23 31.36 -32.71 14.93
C PHE A 23 30.29 -31.93 14.19
N VAL A 24 30.45 -30.62 14.23
CA VAL A 24 30.34 -29.71 13.08
C VAL A 24 29.65 -30.37 11.88
N SER A 25 28.33 -30.49 11.95
CA SER A 25 27.56 -30.06 10.80
C SER A 25 27.30 -28.59 11.08
N CYS A 26 28.22 -27.73 10.65
CA CYS A 26 27.77 -26.51 10.00
C CYS A 26 26.83 -27.00 8.90
N LYS A 27 25.54 -27.21 9.22
CA LYS A 27 24.52 -27.02 8.22
C LYS A 27 24.83 -25.62 7.75
N GLU A 28 25.35 -25.48 6.55
CA GLU A 28 25.25 -24.24 5.82
C GLU A 28 23.81 -23.77 6.09
N GLU A 29 23.66 -22.70 6.88
CA GLU A 29 22.40 -21.98 6.91
C GLU A 29 22.11 -21.75 5.44
N LYS A 30 21.06 -22.42 4.97
CA LYS A 30 20.73 -22.46 3.56
C LYS A 30 20.47 -21.01 3.21
N LYS A 31 21.48 -20.35 2.60
CA LYS A 31 21.44 -18.92 2.28
C LYS A 31 20.09 -18.69 1.62
N VAL A 32 19.24 -17.91 2.27
CA VAL A 32 17.90 -17.67 1.75
C VAL A 32 18.11 -16.87 0.48
N ASP A 33 17.82 -17.49 -0.67
CA ASP A 33 17.94 -16.82 -1.96
C ASP A 33 16.80 -15.82 -2.08
N SER A 34 17.13 -14.54 -2.23
CA SER A 34 16.18 -13.45 -2.42
C SER A 34 15.29 -13.67 -3.64
N LEU A 35 15.79 -14.35 -4.68
CA LEU A 35 14.99 -14.73 -5.85
C LEU A 35 13.97 -15.83 -5.51
N ASP A 36 14.28 -16.71 -4.57
CA ASP A 36 13.35 -17.72 -4.09
C ASP A 36 12.26 -17.09 -3.21
N ILE A 37 12.60 -16.07 -2.40
CA ILE A 37 11.60 -15.27 -1.65
C ILE A 37 10.62 -14.61 -2.62
N GLU A 38 11.13 -13.90 -3.64
CA GLU A 38 10.29 -13.24 -4.66
C GLU A 38 9.34 -14.24 -5.31
N LYS A 39 9.88 -15.34 -5.84
CA LYS A 39 9.10 -16.38 -6.53
C LYS A 39 8.06 -17.02 -5.62
N GLN A 40 8.44 -17.36 -4.39
CA GLN A 40 7.54 -18.00 -3.44
C GLN A 40 6.40 -17.06 -3.07
N PHE A 41 6.71 -15.79 -2.78
CA PHE A 41 5.70 -14.80 -2.43
C PHE A 41 4.71 -14.57 -3.58
N LEU A 42 5.22 -14.38 -4.80
CA LEU A 42 4.38 -14.19 -5.99
C LEU A 42 3.49 -15.41 -6.25
N ALA A 43 4.06 -16.63 -6.19
CA ALA A 43 3.31 -17.86 -6.41
C ALA A 43 2.21 -18.09 -5.36
N GLN A 44 2.48 -17.80 -4.08
CA GLN A 44 1.49 -17.92 -3.01
C GLN A 44 0.30 -16.97 -3.19
N ASN A 45 0.52 -15.82 -3.82
CA ASN A 45 -0.51 -14.82 -4.07
C ASN A 45 -1.12 -14.90 -5.48
N GLY A 46 -0.66 -15.85 -6.31
CA GLY A 46 -1.13 -16.00 -7.69
C GLY A 46 -0.75 -14.83 -8.59
N LEU A 47 0.43 -14.25 -8.36
CA LEU A 47 0.99 -13.12 -9.09
C LEU A 47 2.17 -13.58 -9.95
N ASP A 48 2.45 -12.85 -11.02
CA ASP A 48 3.57 -13.09 -11.92
C ASP A 48 4.62 -11.97 -11.80
N SER A 49 5.90 -12.32 -11.92
CA SER A 49 7.00 -11.34 -11.88
C SER A 49 6.97 -10.47 -13.14
N ASP A 50 6.96 -9.15 -12.99
CA ASP A 50 7.03 -8.21 -14.11
C ASP A 50 8.39 -7.52 -14.12
N LYS A 51 9.26 -7.94 -15.03
CA LYS A 51 10.63 -7.40 -15.15
C LYS A 51 10.76 -6.31 -16.21
N SER A 52 9.65 -5.86 -16.79
CA SER A 52 9.65 -4.96 -17.96
C SER A 52 10.35 -3.63 -17.71
N ILE A 53 10.37 -3.16 -16.45
CA ILE A 53 11.00 -1.90 -16.05
C ILE A 53 12.19 -2.09 -15.09
N ASN A 54 12.73 -3.31 -14.92
CA ASN A 54 13.72 -3.57 -13.86
C ASN A 54 14.99 -2.71 -13.96
N GLN A 55 15.44 -2.39 -15.17
CA GLN A 55 16.61 -1.54 -15.35
C GLN A 55 16.34 -0.11 -14.86
N ASP A 56 15.20 0.47 -15.27
CA ASP A 56 14.80 1.81 -14.85
C ASP A 56 14.46 1.85 -13.36
N LEU A 57 13.81 0.79 -12.86
CA LEU A 57 13.48 0.65 -11.45
C LEU A 57 14.75 0.63 -10.59
N ARG A 58 15.84 -0.02 -11.01
CA ARG A 58 17.13 0.07 -10.28
C ARG A 58 17.60 1.52 -10.14
N ILE A 59 17.53 2.30 -11.22
CA ILE A 59 17.92 3.71 -11.22
C ILE A 59 17.02 4.51 -10.26
N ILE A 60 15.71 4.27 -10.29
CA ILE A 60 14.74 4.88 -9.37
C ILE A 60 15.11 4.54 -7.92
N LEU A 61 15.34 3.26 -7.59
CA LEU A 61 15.68 2.83 -6.25
C LEU A 61 17.00 3.44 -5.76
N GLU A 62 18.00 3.57 -6.62
CA GLU A 62 19.27 4.25 -6.30
C GLU A 62 19.05 5.73 -5.96
N LYS A 63 18.25 6.44 -6.75
CA LYS A 63 17.87 7.84 -6.47
C LYS A 63 17.09 7.96 -5.16
N LEU A 64 16.09 7.10 -4.94
CA LEU A 64 15.30 7.07 -3.71
C LEU A 64 16.16 6.75 -2.48
N ASN A 65 17.13 5.84 -2.59
CA ASN A 65 18.07 5.51 -1.52
C ASN A 65 19.03 6.66 -1.16
N SER A 66 19.12 7.70 -2.01
CA SER A 66 19.88 8.92 -1.70
C SER A 66 19.09 9.90 -0.82
N LEU A 67 17.80 9.63 -0.56
CA LEU A 67 16.96 10.41 0.33
C LEU A 67 17.56 10.45 1.74
N ASN A 68 18.07 11.62 2.13
CA ASN A 68 18.55 11.80 3.49
C ASN A 68 17.37 12.14 4.41
N SER A 69 16.78 11.12 5.04
CA SER A 69 15.69 11.27 6.00
C SER A 69 16.00 10.56 7.31
N LYS A 70 15.92 11.29 8.44
CA LYS A 70 16.02 10.68 9.77
C LYS A 70 14.86 9.71 10.06
N ALA A 71 13.74 9.86 9.37
CA ALA A 71 12.54 9.05 9.57
C ALA A 71 12.55 7.75 8.76
N PHE A 72 13.41 7.64 7.74
CA PHE A 72 13.50 6.45 6.89
C PHE A 72 14.97 6.11 6.66
N ASN A 73 15.43 5.03 7.29
CA ASN A 73 16.82 4.58 7.28
C ASN A 73 17.01 3.24 6.54
N LYS A 74 16.02 2.84 5.73
CA LYS A 74 16.04 1.59 4.97
C LYS A 74 16.49 1.83 3.53
N LYS A 75 17.03 0.78 2.90
CA LYS A 75 17.42 0.76 1.49
C LYS A 75 16.45 -0.10 0.71
N LEU A 76 15.95 0.44 -0.39
CA LEU A 76 15.11 -0.28 -1.35
C LEU A 76 15.99 -1.08 -2.31
N LYS A 77 15.65 -2.34 -2.53
CA LYS A 77 16.42 -3.28 -3.36
C LYS A 77 15.51 -4.14 -4.23
N LEU A 78 15.98 -4.49 -5.43
CA LEU A 78 15.39 -5.60 -6.19
C LEU A 78 15.95 -6.93 -5.71
N ALA A 79 15.26 -8.02 -6.02
CA ALA A 79 15.64 -9.36 -5.56
C ALA A 79 17.10 -9.71 -5.84
N GLN A 80 17.67 -9.33 -6.99
CA GLN A 80 19.05 -9.68 -7.32
C GLN A 80 20.10 -9.02 -6.40
N ASP A 81 19.74 -7.91 -5.74
CA ASP A 81 20.65 -7.13 -4.89
C ASP A 81 20.21 -7.13 -3.41
N TYR A 82 19.09 -7.78 -3.10
CA TYR A 82 18.47 -7.80 -1.78
C TYR A 82 19.12 -8.85 -0.88
N ASN A 83 19.49 -8.46 0.33
CA ASN A 83 19.94 -9.35 1.38
C ASN A 83 18.81 -9.56 2.41
N PRO A 84 18.19 -10.76 2.47
CA PRO A 84 17.10 -11.03 3.41
C PRO A 84 17.54 -11.02 4.89
N GLU A 85 18.85 -11.09 5.15
CA GLU A 85 19.41 -11.02 6.49
C GLU A 85 19.62 -9.57 6.96
N ASP A 86 19.58 -8.57 6.09
CA ASP A 86 19.73 -7.15 6.47
C ASP A 86 18.37 -6.55 6.86
N PRO A 87 18.14 -6.21 8.14
CA PRO A 87 16.89 -5.61 8.59
C PRO A 87 16.69 -4.16 8.12
N ASN A 88 17.65 -3.59 7.41
CA ASN A 88 17.55 -2.27 6.82
C ASN A 88 17.28 -2.32 5.32
N GLU A 89 17.08 -3.50 4.73
CA GLU A 89 16.71 -3.62 3.32
C GLU A 89 15.23 -3.96 3.15
N ILE A 90 14.60 -3.32 2.17
CA ILE A 90 13.23 -3.59 1.73
C ILE A 90 13.31 -4.14 0.31
N LEU A 91 12.69 -5.30 0.10
CA LEU A 91 12.60 -5.93 -1.21
C LEU A 91 11.43 -5.32 -2.00
N VAL A 92 11.73 -4.71 -3.14
CA VAL A 92 10.75 -4.17 -4.09
C VAL A 92 10.53 -5.20 -5.21
N ILE A 93 9.27 -5.61 -5.38
CA ILE A 93 8.85 -6.65 -6.32
C ILE A 93 7.86 -6.05 -7.33
N PRO A 94 8.29 -5.74 -8.56
CA PRO A 94 7.37 -5.45 -9.63
C PRO A 94 6.65 -6.72 -10.07
N TYR A 95 5.33 -6.64 -10.20
CA TYR A 95 4.48 -7.76 -10.53
C TYR A 95 3.40 -7.39 -11.55
N SER A 96 2.84 -8.42 -12.14
CA SER A 96 1.61 -8.38 -12.93
C SER A 96 0.62 -9.40 -12.37
N SER A 97 -0.66 -9.15 -12.60
CA SER A 97 -1.71 -10.11 -12.28
C SER A 97 -2.53 -10.40 -13.51
N THR A 98 -2.86 -11.67 -13.71
CA THR A 98 -3.77 -12.15 -14.75
C THR A 98 -5.22 -12.23 -14.27
N ARG A 99 -5.46 -11.99 -12.98
CA ARG A 99 -6.81 -11.97 -12.41
C ARG A 99 -7.45 -10.62 -12.66
N GLU A 100 -8.73 -10.61 -13.05
CA GLU A 100 -9.54 -9.41 -13.31
C GLU A 100 -9.77 -8.52 -12.07
N ASN A 101 -9.27 -8.93 -10.91
CA ASN A 101 -9.44 -8.19 -9.67
C ASN A 101 -8.52 -6.96 -9.68
N ASN A 102 -9.09 -5.81 -9.30
CA ASN A 102 -8.40 -4.52 -9.28
C ASN A 102 -7.35 -4.49 -8.17
N TYR A 103 -6.16 -5.00 -8.44
CA TYR A 103 -5.06 -4.88 -7.51
C TYR A 103 -4.61 -3.41 -7.39
N SER A 104 -4.42 -2.97 -6.15
CA SER A 104 -3.76 -1.69 -5.83
C SER A 104 -2.46 -1.54 -6.62
N GLU A 105 -2.17 -0.31 -7.02
CA GLU A 105 -0.98 0.07 -7.79
C GLU A 105 0.32 -0.21 -7.02
N GLY A 106 0.24 -0.16 -5.69
CA GLY A 106 1.32 -0.51 -4.76
C GLY A 106 0.79 -1.21 -3.49
N PHE A 107 1.66 -1.95 -2.82
CA PHE A 107 1.37 -2.52 -1.51
C PHE A 107 2.65 -2.67 -0.69
N SER A 108 2.57 -2.36 0.60
CA SER A 108 3.68 -2.53 1.55
C SER A 108 3.35 -3.57 2.62
N ASP A 109 4.20 -4.59 2.72
CA ASP A 109 4.24 -5.51 3.86
C ASP A 109 5.37 -5.10 4.81
N ILE A 110 5.00 -4.43 5.90
CA ILE A 110 5.97 -3.89 6.86
C ILE A 110 6.68 -5.02 7.62
N LYS A 111 5.99 -6.13 7.88
CA LYS A 111 6.54 -7.24 8.66
C LYS A 111 7.59 -8.01 7.86
N ASN A 112 7.31 -8.25 6.59
CA ASN A 112 8.21 -8.97 5.69
C ASN A 112 9.19 -8.06 4.95
N GLN A 113 9.09 -6.74 5.13
CA GLN A 113 9.91 -5.73 4.46
C GLN A 113 9.81 -5.81 2.94
N LEU A 114 8.58 -5.88 2.43
CA LEU A 114 8.29 -5.97 1.01
C LEU A 114 7.50 -4.76 0.53
N ILE A 115 7.79 -4.33 -0.69
CA ILE A 115 6.94 -3.44 -1.49
C ILE A 115 6.61 -4.16 -2.79
N LEU A 116 5.33 -4.27 -3.11
CA LEU A 116 4.84 -4.79 -4.39
C LEU A 116 4.43 -3.62 -5.28
N LEU A 117 4.76 -3.68 -6.57
CA LEU A 117 4.37 -2.66 -7.56
C LEU A 117 3.63 -3.32 -8.72
N ASN A 118 2.36 -2.94 -8.92
CA ASN A 118 1.56 -3.46 -10.01
C ASN A 118 1.82 -2.67 -11.29
N ILE A 119 2.80 -3.10 -12.08
CA ILE A 119 3.27 -2.34 -13.25
C ILE A 119 2.17 -2.18 -14.31
N PRO A 120 1.38 -3.21 -14.65
CA PRO A 120 0.25 -3.03 -15.58
C PRO A 120 -0.79 -2.01 -15.10
N SER A 121 -1.15 -2.01 -13.81
CA SER A 121 -2.14 -1.05 -13.28
C SER A 121 -1.62 0.38 -13.33
N ILE A 122 -0.35 0.60 -12.92
CA ILE A 122 0.29 1.92 -13.00
C ILE A 122 0.37 2.40 -14.46
N ARG A 123 0.76 1.51 -15.39
CA ARG A 123 0.83 1.83 -16.82
C ARG A 123 -0.53 2.23 -17.38
N ASN A 124 -1.58 1.46 -17.09
CA ASN A 124 -2.94 1.75 -17.54
C ASN A 124 -3.43 3.10 -17.01
N PHE A 125 -3.19 3.39 -15.72
CA PHE A 125 -3.52 4.69 -15.14
C PHE A 125 -2.78 5.83 -15.86
N THR A 126 -1.48 5.66 -16.08
CA THR A 126 -0.61 6.67 -16.69
C THR A 126 -1.02 6.95 -18.13
N ALA A 127 -1.26 5.91 -18.93
CA ALA A 127 -1.67 6.03 -20.32
C ALA A 127 -3.00 6.81 -20.47
N LYS A 128 -3.90 6.69 -19.48
CA LYS A 128 -5.19 7.40 -19.48
C LYS A 128 -5.07 8.84 -18.99
N ASN A 129 -4.21 9.11 -17.99
CA ASN A 129 -4.29 10.33 -17.19
C ASN A 129 -3.03 11.20 -17.21
N ALA A 130 -1.97 10.82 -17.91
CA ALA A 130 -0.77 11.65 -18.04
C ALA A 130 -0.75 12.45 -19.33
N LEU A 131 -0.21 13.69 -19.28
CA LEU A 131 -0.05 14.56 -20.45
C LEU A 131 0.83 13.93 -21.54
N SER A 132 1.88 13.20 -21.13
CA SER A 132 2.82 12.53 -22.03
C SER A 132 2.52 11.03 -22.22
N GLY A 133 1.35 10.55 -21.77
CA GLY A 133 0.99 9.12 -21.86
C GLY A 133 2.00 8.20 -21.16
N GLU A 134 2.39 7.10 -21.80
CA GLU A 134 3.31 6.11 -21.23
C GLU A 134 4.70 6.65 -20.84
N GLU A 135 5.13 7.78 -21.40
CA GLU A 135 6.41 8.41 -21.02
C GLU A 135 6.42 8.88 -19.56
N SER A 136 5.24 9.07 -18.95
CA SER A 136 5.11 9.43 -17.53
C SER A 136 5.08 8.21 -16.60
N LEU A 137 5.27 6.99 -17.09
CA LEU A 137 5.20 5.76 -16.28
C LEU A 137 6.19 5.80 -15.11
N LEU A 138 7.46 6.12 -15.37
CA LEU A 138 8.50 6.09 -14.36
C LEU A 138 8.26 7.10 -13.23
N PRO A 139 7.92 8.38 -13.51
CA PRO A 139 7.48 9.30 -12.46
C PRO A 139 6.27 8.80 -11.65
N VAL A 140 5.28 8.16 -12.28
CA VAL A 140 4.14 7.60 -11.50
C VAL A 140 4.61 6.43 -10.62
N VAL A 141 5.53 5.59 -11.10
CA VAL A 141 6.17 4.54 -10.28
C VAL A 141 6.90 5.14 -9.08
N GLU A 142 7.67 6.22 -9.29
CA GLU A 142 8.34 6.95 -8.20
C GLU A 142 7.35 7.46 -7.16
N LEU A 143 6.21 8.02 -7.59
CA LEU A 143 5.14 8.50 -6.72
C LEU A 143 4.57 7.37 -5.86
N ILE A 144 4.30 6.20 -6.46
CA ILE A 144 3.80 5.03 -5.74
C ILE A 144 4.83 4.55 -4.72
N ILE A 145 6.10 4.43 -5.09
CA ILE A 145 7.13 3.99 -4.13
C ILE A 145 7.26 4.98 -2.97
N LEU A 146 7.18 6.30 -3.21
CA LEU A 146 7.19 7.27 -2.11
C LEU A 146 6.00 7.11 -1.17
N HIS A 147 4.81 6.82 -1.70
CA HIS A 147 3.64 6.47 -0.90
C HIS A 147 3.91 5.22 -0.04
N GLU A 148 4.45 4.17 -0.64
CA GLU A 148 4.79 2.93 0.08
C GLU A 148 5.87 3.15 1.17
N ILE A 149 6.86 4.03 0.93
CA ILE A 149 7.80 4.48 1.97
C ILE A 149 7.05 5.16 3.14
N GLY A 150 5.97 5.90 2.85
CA GLY A 150 5.10 6.49 3.85
C GLY A 150 4.52 5.45 4.82
N HIS A 151 4.04 4.32 4.30
CA HIS A 151 3.58 3.18 5.10
C HIS A 151 4.68 2.62 6.02
N PHE A 152 5.91 2.50 5.52
CA PHE A 152 7.06 2.09 6.33
C PHE A 152 7.41 3.08 7.45
N ILE A 153 7.30 4.39 7.20
CA ILE A 153 7.52 5.42 8.23
C ILE A 153 6.42 5.34 9.30
N LEU A 154 5.17 5.07 8.92
CA LEU A 154 4.04 4.92 9.84
C LEU A 154 4.08 3.60 10.62
N GLY A 155 4.80 2.60 10.13
CA GLY A 155 4.74 1.24 10.65
C GLY A 155 3.36 0.61 10.46
N LYS A 156 2.68 0.94 9.36
CA LYS A 156 1.35 0.45 9.00
C LYS A 156 1.43 -0.24 7.64
N GLU A 157 0.80 -1.40 7.51
CA GLU A 157 0.68 -2.09 6.23
C GLU A 157 -0.19 -1.27 5.28
N GLY A 158 0.16 -1.27 3.99
CA GLY A 158 -0.71 -0.73 2.95
C GLY A 158 -1.99 -1.57 2.85
N SER A 159 -3.09 -0.96 2.45
CA SER A 159 -4.35 -1.68 2.29
C SER A 159 -4.43 -2.35 0.91
N PHE A 160 -4.86 -3.62 0.91
CA PHE A 160 -5.03 -4.43 -0.30
C PHE A 160 -6.51 -4.56 -0.62
N ASP A 161 -6.86 -4.47 -1.89
CA ASP A 161 -8.21 -4.76 -2.35
C ASP A 161 -8.33 -6.25 -2.66
N GLU A 162 -8.55 -7.06 -1.62
CA GLU A 162 -9.40 -8.26 -1.64
C GLU A 162 -9.30 -9.08 -0.35
N ASN A 163 -10.44 -9.68 -0.02
CA ASN A 163 -10.70 -10.63 1.07
C ASN A 163 -9.88 -11.94 1.02
N THR A 164 -8.72 -11.99 0.35
CA THR A 164 -7.96 -13.22 0.10
C THR A 164 -6.51 -13.20 0.56
N ILE A 165 -5.96 -12.08 1.03
CA ILE A 165 -4.80 -12.15 1.93
C ILE A 165 -5.39 -12.32 3.32
N THR A 166 -5.23 -13.50 3.93
CA THR A 166 -5.73 -13.79 5.27
C THR A 166 -4.99 -12.96 6.33
N VAL A 167 -5.27 -11.67 6.39
CA VAL A 167 -5.16 -10.89 7.62
C VAL A 167 -6.57 -10.82 8.17
N SER A 168 -6.90 -11.77 9.05
CA SER A 168 -8.19 -11.88 9.73
C SER A 168 -8.58 -10.54 10.37
N HIS A 169 -9.35 -9.74 9.65
CA HIS A 169 -10.07 -8.61 10.20
C HIS A 169 -11.49 -9.12 10.48
N THR A 170 -11.72 -9.49 11.74
CA THR A 170 -13.07 -9.61 12.28
C THR A 170 -13.86 -8.36 11.89
N MET A 171 -14.82 -8.51 10.98
CA MET A 171 -15.85 -7.53 10.73
C MET A 171 -16.63 -7.34 12.03
N MET A 172 -16.18 -6.41 12.88
CA MET A 172 -17.04 -5.87 13.91
C MET A 172 -18.10 -5.04 13.19
N GLU A 173 -19.36 -5.47 13.32
CA GLU A 173 -20.54 -4.67 13.04
C GLU A 173 -20.41 -3.33 13.78
N LYS A 174 -19.96 -2.28 13.10
CA LYS A 174 -19.98 -0.92 13.63
C LYS A 174 -21.38 -0.37 13.40
N THR A 175 -22.13 -0.20 14.49
CA THR A 175 -23.48 0.37 14.53
C THR A 175 -23.53 1.89 14.31
N GLN A 176 -22.42 2.53 13.88
CA GLN A 176 -22.40 3.91 13.40
C GLN A 176 -21.49 4.04 12.16
N PRO A 177 -21.89 4.83 11.15
CA PRO A 177 -21.07 5.02 9.96
C PRO A 177 -19.78 5.77 10.30
N GLU A 178 -18.63 5.12 10.16
CA GLU A 178 -17.35 5.82 10.16
C GLU A 178 -17.20 6.60 8.86
N PHE A 179 -17.26 7.93 8.94
CA PHE A 179 -17.19 8.87 7.82
C PHE A 179 -15.95 8.69 6.91
N ILE A 180 -14.84 8.22 7.47
CA ILE A 180 -13.68 7.72 6.73
C ILE A 180 -13.15 6.54 7.54
N THR A 181 -13.00 5.37 6.93
CA THR A 181 -12.48 4.17 7.59
C THR A 181 -11.05 4.40 8.11
N THR A 182 -10.67 3.68 9.16
CA THR A 182 -9.28 3.73 9.67
C THR A 182 -8.26 3.42 8.57
N LEU A 183 -8.56 2.47 7.69
CA LEU A 183 -7.68 2.11 6.56
C LEU A 183 -7.48 3.28 5.60
N LYS A 184 -8.56 3.95 5.19
CA LYS A 184 -8.47 5.12 4.30
C LYS A 184 -7.70 6.28 4.93
N LYS A 185 -7.75 6.45 6.27
CA LYS A 185 -6.92 7.45 6.97
C LYS A 185 -5.44 7.11 6.89
N ILE A 186 -5.07 5.84 7.09
CA ILE A 186 -3.69 5.37 6.99
C ILE A 186 -3.13 5.66 5.58
N GLU A 187 -3.92 5.40 4.54
CA GLU A 187 -3.53 5.71 3.15
C GLU A 187 -3.29 7.21 2.92
N LEU A 188 -4.16 8.07 3.46
CA LEU A 188 -4.01 9.52 3.36
C LEU A 188 -2.81 10.05 4.16
N ASP A 189 -2.51 9.44 5.31
CA ASP A 189 -1.32 9.77 6.09
C ASP A 189 -0.05 9.36 5.32
N ALA A 190 -0.05 8.20 4.66
CA ALA A 190 1.04 7.77 3.78
C ALA A 190 1.22 8.72 2.58
N ASP A 191 0.13 9.15 1.93
CA ASP A 191 0.16 10.17 0.88
C ASP A 191 0.76 11.50 1.37
N SER A 192 0.37 11.97 2.56
CA SER A 192 0.92 13.18 3.16
C SER A 192 2.41 13.05 3.43
N LEU A 193 2.86 11.91 3.94
CA LEU A 193 4.27 11.66 4.21
C LEU A 193 5.10 11.62 2.94
N ALA A 194 4.60 10.97 1.89
CA ALA A 194 5.25 10.96 0.57
C ALA A 194 5.50 12.38 0.06
N ILE A 195 4.53 13.27 0.19
CA ILE A 195 4.66 14.68 -0.19
C ILE A 195 5.64 15.44 0.72
N ASP A 196 5.66 15.14 2.01
CA ASP A 196 6.66 15.71 2.92
C ASP A 196 8.09 15.28 2.56
N LEU A 197 8.29 14.02 2.14
CA LEU A 197 9.58 13.54 1.63
C LEU A 197 9.96 14.26 0.33
N LEU A 198 9.02 14.38 -0.60
CA LEU A 198 9.21 15.11 -1.85
C LEU A 198 9.64 16.56 -1.59
N LYS A 199 8.94 17.28 -0.70
CA LYS A 199 9.28 18.67 -0.31
C LYS A 199 10.63 18.79 0.37
N LYS A 200 11.06 17.78 1.14
CA LYS A 200 12.40 17.73 1.73
C LYS A 200 13.46 17.53 0.64
N GLY A 201 13.18 16.65 -0.31
CA GLY A 201 14.03 16.38 -1.47
C GLY A 201 14.33 17.61 -2.33
N LEU A 202 13.33 18.46 -2.57
CA LEU A 202 13.51 19.74 -3.28
C LEU A 202 14.54 20.68 -2.62
N LYS A 203 14.82 20.48 -1.32
CA LYS A 203 15.79 21.27 -0.56
C LYS A 203 17.19 20.62 -0.52
N GLN A 204 17.32 19.39 -1.00
CA GLN A 204 18.58 18.64 -1.03
C GLN A 204 19.33 18.89 -2.34
N LYS A 205 20.67 18.75 -2.32
CA LYS A 205 21.54 18.86 -3.50
C LYS A 205 22.06 17.48 -3.92
N ASN A 206 21.19 16.49 -3.98
CA ASN A 206 21.49 15.09 -4.32
C ASN A 206 20.57 14.60 -5.45
N ASN A 207 20.78 13.37 -5.90
CA ASN A 207 20.02 12.75 -7.00
C ASN A 207 18.53 12.55 -6.69
N PHE A 208 18.12 12.64 -5.42
CA PHE A 208 16.70 12.67 -5.03
C PHE A 208 16.00 13.97 -5.47
N ALA A 209 16.74 15.07 -5.64
CA ALA A 209 16.18 16.32 -6.12
C ALA A 209 15.55 16.19 -7.52
N ASP A 210 16.08 15.29 -8.37
CA ASP A 210 15.53 15.03 -9.70
C ASP A 210 14.12 14.43 -9.60
N ILE A 211 13.95 13.37 -8.79
CA ILE A 211 12.63 12.78 -8.49
C ILE A 211 11.69 13.85 -7.95
N SER A 212 12.15 14.65 -7.00
CA SER A 212 11.35 15.71 -6.42
C SER A 212 10.86 16.75 -7.44
N ASN A 213 11.70 17.13 -8.40
CA ASN A 213 11.36 18.06 -9.47
C ASN A 213 10.38 17.45 -10.46
N ASP A 214 10.62 16.20 -10.89
CA ASP A 214 9.77 15.48 -11.84
C ASP A 214 8.35 15.31 -11.26
N LEU A 215 8.25 14.87 -10.01
CA LEU A 215 6.97 14.70 -9.33
C LEU A 215 6.22 16.00 -9.05
N GLN A 216 6.96 17.10 -8.82
CA GLN A 216 6.36 18.42 -8.61
C GLN A 216 5.61 18.91 -9.86
N LEU A 217 6.10 18.57 -11.05
CA LEU A 217 5.44 18.87 -12.32
C LEU A 217 4.37 17.84 -12.69
N LEU A 218 4.64 16.56 -12.39
CA LEU A 218 3.75 15.45 -12.70
C LEU A 218 2.39 15.59 -12.02
N LEU A 219 2.35 15.86 -10.71
CA LEU A 219 1.11 15.86 -9.92
C LEU A 219 0.07 16.86 -10.44
N PRO A 220 0.39 18.15 -10.69
CA PRO A 220 -0.52 19.07 -11.35
C PRO A 220 -0.92 18.62 -12.77
N GLY A 221 0.00 18.04 -13.54
CA GLY A 221 -0.26 17.54 -14.88
C GLY A 221 -1.28 16.38 -14.91
N LEU A 222 -1.12 15.41 -14.00
CA LEU A 222 -2.07 14.31 -13.81
C LEU A 222 -3.45 14.85 -13.40
N GLN A 223 -3.50 15.75 -12.42
CA GLN A 223 -4.77 16.37 -11.99
C GLN A 223 -5.48 17.09 -13.15
N PHE A 224 -4.75 17.85 -13.96
CA PHE A 224 -5.30 18.56 -15.11
C PHE A 224 -5.94 17.61 -16.12
N GLN A 225 -5.25 16.52 -16.48
CA GLN A 225 -5.76 15.52 -17.43
C GLN A 225 -6.95 14.74 -16.88
N MET A 226 -6.90 14.32 -15.61
CA MET A 226 -8.04 13.65 -14.97
C MET A 226 -9.30 14.51 -15.00
N PHE A 227 -9.18 15.81 -14.71
CA PHE A 227 -10.30 16.74 -14.84
C PHE A 227 -10.77 16.87 -16.29
N GLY A 228 -9.86 17.03 -17.24
CA GLY A 228 -10.17 17.10 -18.67
C GLY A 228 -10.97 15.89 -19.16
N ASN A 229 -10.55 14.69 -18.76
CA ASN A 229 -11.20 13.43 -19.13
C ASN A 229 -12.62 13.28 -18.54
N ARG A 230 -12.88 13.90 -17.38
CA ARG A 230 -14.18 13.84 -16.69
C ARG A 230 -15.16 14.95 -17.07
N LEU A 231 -14.69 16.00 -17.76
CA LEU A 231 -15.56 17.10 -18.20
C LEU A 231 -16.77 16.61 -19.02
N PRO A 232 -16.60 15.73 -20.03
CA PRO A 232 -17.73 15.20 -20.80
C PRO A 232 -18.74 14.45 -19.91
N ASP A 233 -18.28 13.61 -18.99
CA ASP A 233 -19.14 12.83 -18.09
C ASP A 233 -19.91 13.73 -17.11
N SER A 234 -19.28 14.80 -16.64
CA SER A 234 -19.86 15.76 -15.70
C SER A 234 -21.03 16.58 -16.28
N TRP A 235 -21.07 16.75 -17.61
CA TRP A 235 -22.16 17.42 -18.31
C TRP A 235 -23.44 16.58 -18.36
N PHE A 236 -23.33 15.25 -18.34
CA PHE A 236 -24.49 14.34 -18.40
C PHE A 236 -24.98 13.89 -17.02
N LEU A 237 -24.12 13.90 -16.00
CA LEU A 237 -24.43 13.34 -14.67
C LEU A 237 -25.00 14.36 -13.67
N GLY A 238 -25.18 15.62 -14.05
CA GLY A 238 -25.84 16.61 -13.19
C GLY A 238 -25.05 16.92 -11.90
N GLY A 239 -23.90 17.56 -12.04
CA GLY A 239 -23.19 18.23 -10.93
C GLY A 239 -22.04 17.44 -10.29
N ASN A 240 -20.87 18.07 -10.26
CA ASN A 240 -19.71 17.92 -9.36
C ASN A 240 -19.22 16.53 -8.90
N GLN A 241 -19.52 15.42 -9.59
CA GLN A 241 -18.86 14.13 -9.32
C GLN A 241 -17.48 14.03 -9.98
N ILE A 242 -16.66 15.07 -9.82
CA ILE A 242 -15.31 15.14 -10.37
C ILE A 242 -14.40 14.09 -9.69
N LEU A 243 -14.67 13.75 -8.43
CA LEU A 243 -13.98 12.69 -7.70
C LEU A 243 -14.95 11.53 -7.48
N HIS A 244 -14.71 10.44 -8.20
CA HIS A 244 -15.40 9.17 -7.98
C HIS A 244 -14.38 8.14 -7.55
N ASP A 245 -14.54 7.67 -6.32
CA ASP A 245 -13.86 6.53 -5.77
C ASP A 245 -14.98 5.54 -5.39
N PRO A 246 -14.99 4.30 -5.89
CA PRO A 246 -15.95 3.29 -5.46
C PRO A 246 -15.50 2.56 -4.19
N SER A 247 -14.23 2.63 -3.80
CA SER A 247 -13.67 1.87 -2.68
C SER A 247 -13.98 2.46 -1.32
N ILE A 248 -14.34 1.63 -0.34
CA ILE A 248 -14.57 2.07 1.05
C ILE A 248 -13.25 2.15 1.84
N ASN A 249 -12.27 1.31 1.51
CA ASN A 249 -11.11 1.07 2.38
C ASN A 249 -9.81 1.73 1.91
N TYR A 250 -9.65 1.98 0.61
CA TYR A 250 -8.44 2.56 0.01
C TYR A 250 -8.83 3.65 -1.01
N PRO A 251 -8.04 4.72 -1.17
CA PRO A 251 -8.25 5.68 -2.24
C PRO A 251 -7.81 5.05 -3.57
N ASN A 252 -8.60 5.23 -4.63
CA ASN A 252 -8.09 4.97 -5.98
C ASN A 252 -7.01 5.97 -6.37
N MET A 253 -6.28 5.71 -7.45
CA MET A 253 -5.19 6.58 -7.90
C MET A 253 -5.60 8.01 -8.20
N GLU A 254 -6.79 8.22 -8.75
CA GLU A 254 -7.27 9.57 -9.05
C GLU A 254 -7.43 10.38 -7.76
N LEU A 255 -7.99 9.75 -6.72
CA LEU A 255 -8.13 10.36 -5.42
C LEU A 255 -6.77 10.58 -4.73
N ARG A 256 -5.86 9.61 -4.83
CA ARG A 256 -4.47 9.74 -4.33
C ARG A 256 -3.78 10.95 -4.92
N VAL A 257 -3.77 11.08 -6.25
CA VAL A 257 -3.17 12.23 -6.95
C VAL A 257 -3.78 13.54 -6.48
N MET A 258 -5.09 13.58 -6.23
CA MET A 258 -5.79 14.77 -5.74
C MET A 258 -5.37 15.18 -4.32
N PHE A 259 -5.31 14.24 -3.39
CA PHE A 259 -4.83 14.50 -2.04
C PHE A 259 -3.36 14.87 -2.03
N MET A 260 -2.52 14.13 -2.76
CA MET A 260 -1.10 14.41 -2.91
C MET A 260 -0.85 15.80 -3.50
N ASN A 261 -1.61 16.22 -4.51
CA ASN A 261 -1.46 17.56 -5.06
C ASN A 261 -1.98 18.66 -4.13
N TYR A 262 -3.02 18.40 -3.34
CA TYR A 262 -3.45 19.30 -2.27
C TYR A 262 -2.37 19.46 -1.19
N PHE A 263 -1.75 18.35 -0.74
CA PHE A 263 -0.66 18.41 0.22
C PHE A 263 0.54 19.15 -0.36
N LEU A 264 0.82 19.02 -1.66
CA LEU A 264 1.92 19.71 -2.32
C LEU A 264 1.66 21.21 -2.45
N TYR A 265 0.46 21.58 -2.93
CA TYR A 265 0.01 22.94 -3.20
C TYR A 265 -1.36 23.21 -2.57
N PRO A 266 -1.42 23.52 -1.27
CA PRO A 266 -2.69 23.72 -0.59
C PRO A 266 -3.35 25.01 -1.09
N THR A 267 -4.53 24.87 -1.69
CA THR A 267 -5.40 25.98 -2.09
C THR A 267 -6.80 25.76 -1.53
N GLU A 268 -7.55 26.83 -1.29
CA GLU A 268 -8.94 26.71 -0.81
C GLU A 268 -9.83 25.98 -1.82
N GLU A 269 -9.58 26.14 -3.12
CA GLU A 269 -10.30 25.40 -4.16
C GLU A 269 -10.10 23.88 -4.04
N ARG A 270 -8.85 23.40 -3.90
CA ARG A 270 -8.56 21.97 -3.74
C ARG A 270 -9.12 21.41 -2.44
N LYS A 271 -9.06 22.21 -1.37
CA LYS A 271 -9.67 21.86 -0.08
C LYS A 271 -11.18 21.69 -0.22
N LEU A 272 -11.87 22.59 -0.93
CA LEU A 272 -13.30 22.50 -1.20
C LEU A 272 -13.63 21.26 -2.04
N GLN A 273 -12.85 20.95 -3.08
CA GLN A 273 -13.03 19.74 -3.88
C GLN A 273 -12.89 18.45 -3.05
N ILE A 274 -11.89 18.40 -2.16
CA ILE A 274 -11.71 17.28 -1.23
C ILE A 274 -12.88 17.21 -0.24
N GLN A 275 -13.31 18.34 0.31
CA GLN A 275 -14.44 18.40 1.25
C GLN A 275 -15.76 18.01 0.60
N GLU A 276 -16.02 18.43 -0.63
CA GLU A 276 -17.20 18.05 -1.41
C GLU A 276 -17.20 16.56 -1.73
N TYR A 277 -16.04 16.00 -2.09
CA TYR A 277 -15.88 14.55 -2.25
C TYR A 277 -16.18 13.79 -0.95
N LEU A 278 -15.60 14.23 0.16
CA LEU A 278 -15.85 13.63 1.47
C LEU A 278 -17.33 13.75 1.83
N TYR A 279 -17.96 14.92 1.65
CA TYR A 279 -19.37 15.17 1.90
C TYR A 279 -20.30 14.27 1.08
N ASN A 280 -20.05 14.15 -0.23
CA ASN A 280 -20.89 13.36 -1.14
C ASN A 280 -20.90 11.86 -0.82
N ARG A 281 -19.82 11.34 -0.24
CA ARG A 281 -19.78 9.95 0.24
C ARG A 281 -20.35 9.75 1.63
N THR A 282 -20.28 10.78 2.46
CA THR A 282 -20.53 10.64 3.90
C THR A 282 -21.92 11.09 4.32
N VAL A 283 -22.48 12.08 3.63
CA VAL A 283 -23.69 12.79 4.06
C VAL A 283 -24.84 12.59 3.08
N THR A 284 -24.57 12.61 1.76
CA THR A 284 -25.60 12.44 0.73
C THR A 284 -26.38 11.12 0.87
N PRO A 285 -25.77 9.95 1.15
CA PRO A 285 -26.51 8.70 1.36
C PRO A 285 -27.40 8.73 2.62
N ILE A 286 -26.95 9.38 3.70
CA ILE A 286 -27.69 9.49 4.96
C ILE A 286 -28.91 10.41 4.76
N HIS A 287 -28.71 11.59 4.17
CA HIS A 287 -29.83 12.48 3.85
C HIS A 287 -30.81 11.86 2.86
N LEU A 288 -30.33 11.14 1.84
CA LEU A 288 -31.23 10.43 0.91
C LEU A 288 -32.10 9.38 1.62
N GLN A 289 -31.59 8.68 2.65
CA GLN A 289 -32.36 7.77 3.50
C GLN A 289 -33.39 8.50 4.36
N GLU A 290 -33.06 9.66 4.92
CA GLU A 290 -33.99 10.51 5.69
C GLU A 290 -35.14 11.03 4.83
N PHE A 291 -34.92 11.22 3.52
CA PHE A 291 -35.90 11.73 2.58
C PHE A 291 -36.54 10.67 1.66
N THR A 292 -36.23 9.37 1.81
CA THR A 292 -36.93 8.30 1.06
C THR A 292 -38.21 7.87 1.80
N PRO A 293 -39.43 8.14 1.27
CA PRO A 293 -40.68 7.86 1.98
C PRO A 293 -40.95 6.38 2.26
N GLN A 294 -40.25 5.49 1.54
CA GLN A 294 -40.46 4.04 1.59
C GLN A 294 -39.84 3.37 2.83
N ILE A 295 -38.82 3.99 3.44
CA ILE A 295 -38.18 3.47 4.67
C ILE A 295 -39.05 3.77 5.91
N TYR A 296 -39.86 4.83 5.87
CA TYR A 296 -40.86 5.15 6.92
C TYR A 296 -42.13 4.30 6.88
N GLN A 297 -42.28 3.37 5.94
CA GLN A 297 -43.46 2.49 5.85
C GLN A 297 -43.28 1.11 6.51
N GLY A 298 -42.12 0.85 7.10
CA GLY A 298 -41.80 -0.43 7.74
C GLY A 298 -41.79 -0.39 9.27
N GLU A 299 -42.86 0.11 9.91
CA GLU A 299 -43.29 -0.26 11.29
C GLU A 299 -44.49 0.62 11.72
N LYS A 300 -45.63 0.45 11.03
CA LYS A 300 -46.93 0.61 11.71
C LYS A 300 -47.46 -0.78 11.95
N ASP A 301 -46.90 -1.41 12.98
CA ASP A 301 -47.48 -2.59 13.61
C ASP A 301 -48.86 -2.20 14.17
N LYS A 302 -49.89 -2.34 13.35
CA LYS A 302 -51.29 -2.09 13.70
C LYS A 302 -51.82 -3.09 14.74
N SER A 303 -51.03 -4.11 15.11
CA SER A 303 -51.45 -5.12 16.09
C SER A 303 -51.30 -4.67 17.56
N LYS A 304 -50.69 -3.51 17.82
CA LYS A 304 -50.50 -2.97 19.18
C LYS A 304 -51.52 -1.90 19.62
N TRP A 305 -52.50 -1.57 18.78
CA TRP A 305 -53.59 -0.68 19.16
C TRP A 305 -54.83 -1.49 19.57
N ASN A 306 -54.74 -2.15 20.72
CA ASN A 306 -55.94 -2.43 21.51
C ASN A 306 -56.36 -1.12 22.18
N LEU A 307 -57.22 -0.36 21.53
CA LEU A 307 -58.12 0.56 22.21
C LEU A 307 -59.52 0.03 21.92
N SER A 308 -60.09 -0.57 22.96
CA SER A 308 -61.47 -1.00 23.07
C SER A 308 -62.44 0.13 22.73
N ASP A 309 -63.60 -0.25 22.19
CA ASP A 309 -64.80 0.59 22.05
C ASP A 309 -65.15 1.38 23.32
#